data_AF-X1JNQ4-F1
#
_entry.id   AF-X1JNQ4-F1
#
_cell.length_a   1.000
_cell.length_b   1.000
_cell.length_c   1.000
_cell.angle_alpha   90.00
_cell.angle_beta   90.00
_cell.angle_gamma   90.00
#
_symmetry.space_group_name_H-M   'P 1'
#
loop_
_entity.id
_entity.type
_entity.pdbx_description
1 polymer ?
#
loop_
_entity_poly.entity_id
_entity_poly.type
_entity_poly.pdbx_seq_one_letter_code
_entity_poly.pdbx_strand_id
1 'polypeptide(L)'
;MTETLTGMGGRMIRNWLCMPLCDLGAIELRQDAVEELKETDTKLADARKLLSALADPERIAARISTFRVTPRDLVALAISLRRIPSLREILQQFGADLLVRLAGQCDSMDELADLL
;
A
#
# COMPACT_ATOMS: atom_id res chain seq x y z
N MET A 1 0.83 -20.00 -0.39
CA MET A 1 1.51 -18.97 0.45
C MET A 1 1.15 -17.60 -0.13
N THR A 2 1.09 -16.55 0.69
CA THR A 2 0.67 -15.20 0.24
C THR A 2 1.73 -14.56 -0.67
N GLU A 3 1.38 -14.13 -1.88
CA GLU A 3 2.30 -13.46 -2.84
C GLU A 3 2.39 -11.94 -2.65
N THR A 4 2.13 -11.47 -1.44
CA THR A 4 2.19 -10.06 -1.06
C THR A 4 3.65 -9.62 -0.89
N LEU A 5 3.97 -8.40 -1.35
CA LEU A 5 5.35 -7.89 -1.35
C LEU A 5 5.73 -7.15 -0.06
N THR A 6 4.76 -6.84 0.80
CA THR A 6 4.98 -6.12 2.06
C THR A 6 4.50 -6.94 3.26
N GLY A 7 5.18 -6.74 4.40
CA GLY A 7 4.78 -7.37 5.66
C GLY A 7 3.36 -6.96 6.10
N MET A 8 2.99 -5.69 5.87
CA MET A 8 1.65 -5.17 6.12
C MET A 8 0.59 -5.81 5.21
N GLY A 9 0.87 -5.99 3.91
CA GLY A 9 -0.04 -6.67 2.99
C GLY A 9 -0.28 -8.13 3.37
N GLY A 10 0.78 -8.84 3.78
CA GLY A 10 0.67 -10.22 4.26
C GLY A 10 -0.17 -10.34 5.54
N ARG A 11 -0.17 -9.34 6.42
CA ARG A 11 -1.09 -9.28 7.57
C ARG A 11 -2.52 -9.00 7.14
N MET A 12 -2.71 -8.04 6.23
CA MET A 12 -4.03 -7.66 5.74
C MET A 12 -4.77 -8.83 5.08
N ILE A 13 -4.11 -9.59 4.20
CA ILE A 13 -4.75 -10.73 3.52
C ILE A 13 -5.11 -11.85 4.50
N ARG A 14 -4.27 -12.10 5.52
CA ARG A 14 -4.59 -13.06 6.58
C ARG A 14 -5.84 -12.62 7.36
N ASN A 15 -5.94 -11.33 7.69
CA ASN A 15 -7.11 -10.79 8.36
C ASN A 15 -8.38 -10.95 7.52
N TRP A 16 -8.31 -10.71 6.20
CA TRP A 16 -9.45 -10.90 5.29
C TRP A 16 -9.90 -12.37 5.21
N LEU A 17 -8.98 -13.32 5.28
CA LEU A 17 -9.31 -14.75 5.30
C LEU A 17 -9.98 -15.18 6.61
N CYS A 18 -9.55 -14.61 7.74
CA CYS A 18 -10.16 -14.89 9.05
C CYS A 18 -11.50 -14.15 9.26
N MET A 19 -11.68 -13.01 8.60
CA MET A 19 -12.86 -12.15 8.71
C MET A 19 -13.35 -11.77 7.32
N PRO A 20 -14.10 -12.66 6.65
CA PRO A 20 -14.62 -12.39 5.32
C PRO A 20 -15.62 -11.24 5.36
N LEU A 21 -15.74 -10.51 4.25
CA LEU A 21 -16.77 -9.50 4.08
C LEU A 21 -18.15 -10.17 3.99
N CYS A 22 -19.16 -9.52 4.57
CA CYS A 22 -20.57 -9.90 4.43
C CYS A 22 -21.39 -8.82 3.68
N ASP A 23 -20.72 -7.81 3.15
CA ASP A 23 -21.32 -6.73 2.37
C ASP A 23 -21.06 -6.96 0.88
N LEU A 24 -22.14 -7.07 0.09
CA LEU A 24 -22.04 -7.39 -1.33
C LEU A 24 -21.31 -6.29 -2.11
N GLY A 25 -21.62 -5.02 -1.86
CA GLY A 25 -20.99 -3.91 -2.57
C GLY A 25 -19.48 -3.83 -2.33
N ALA A 26 -19.03 -4.09 -1.10
CA ALA A 26 -17.60 -4.15 -0.78
C ALA A 26 -16.89 -5.36 -1.42
N ILE A 27 -17.61 -6.47 -1.64
CA ILE A 27 -17.08 -7.63 -2.37
C ILE A 27 -16.92 -7.28 -3.86
N GLU A 28 -17.95 -6.73 -4.49
CA GLU A 28 -17.94 -6.31 -5.89
C GLU A 28 -16.83 -5.29 -6.16
N LEU A 29 -16.72 -4.24 -5.33
CA LEU A 29 -15.64 -3.25 -5.42
C LEU A 29 -14.22 -3.85 -5.41
N ARG A 30 -14.03 -4.95 -4.65
CA ARG A 30 -12.74 -5.67 -4.64
C ARG A 30 -12.55 -6.52 -5.89
N GLN A 31 -13.61 -7.15 -6.39
CA GLN A 31 -13.56 -7.98 -7.58
C GLN A 31 -13.25 -7.14 -8.82
N ASP A 32 -13.91 -5.99 -8.99
CA ASP A 32 -13.67 -5.06 -10.09
C ASP A 32 -12.22 -4.59 -10.12
N ALA A 33 -11.67 -4.23 -8.96
CA ALA A 33 -10.26 -3.83 -8.85
C ALA A 33 -9.29 -4.97 -9.20
N VAL A 34 -9.61 -6.21 -8.80
CA VAL A 34 -8.79 -7.38 -9.11
C VAL A 34 -8.84 -7.71 -10.60
N GLU A 35 -10.01 -7.59 -11.22
CA GLU A 35 -10.20 -7.81 -12.66
C GLU A 35 -9.35 -6.81 -13.47
N GLU A 36 -9.44 -5.52 -13.17
CA GLU A 36 -8.66 -4.51 -13.89
C GLU A 36 -7.14 -4.68 -13.70
N LEU A 37 -6.69 -5.01 -12.47
CA LEU A 37 -5.28 -5.29 -12.19
C LEU A 37 -4.77 -6.49 -12.98
N LYS A 38 -5.61 -7.51 -13.18
CA LYS A 38 -5.26 -8.71 -13.95
C LYS A 38 -5.19 -8.44 -15.45
N GLU A 39 -6.00 -7.51 -15.97
CA GLU A 39 -5.96 -7.14 -17.38
C GLU A 39 -4.78 -6.23 -17.73
N THR A 40 -4.13 -5.62 -16.74
CA THR A 40 -3.06 -4.63 -16.94
C THR A 40 -1.72 -5.04 -16.33
N ASP A 41 -1.11 -6.10 -16.89
CA ASP A 41 0.12 -6.73 -16.38
C ASP A 41 1.30 -5.76 -16.19
N THR A 42 1.50 -4.80 -17.09
CA THR A 42 2.63 -3.86 -17.02
C THR A 42 2.48 -2.88 -15.85
N LYS A 43 1.32 -2.24 -15.70
CA LYS A 43 1.04 -1.33 -14.57
C LYS A 43 1.10 -2.07 -13.24
N LEU A 44 0.58 -3.30 -13.21
CA LEU A 44 0.67 -4.15 -12.02
C LEU A 44 2.13 -4.47 -11.66
N ALA A 45 2.97 -4.81 -12.65
CA ALA A 45 4.39 -5.07 -12.42
C ALA A 45 5.12 -3.85 -11.85
N ASP A 46 4.84 -2.65 -12.36
CA ASP A 46 5.43 -1.40 -11.86
C ASP A 46 4.98 -1.08 -10.44
N ALA A 47 3.67 -1.21 -10.14
CA ALA A 47 3.15 -1.05 -8.78
C ALA A 47 3.80 -2.04 -7.81
N ARG A 48 3.93 -3.30 -8.23
CA ARG A 48 4.62 -4.36 -7.46
C ARG A 48 6.07 -3.99 -7.18
N LYS A 49 6.81 -3.49 -8.16
CA LYS A 49 8.20 -3.06 -8.00
C LYS A 49 8.36 -1.92 -7.00
N LEU A 50 7.41 -0.97 -6.95
CA LEU A 50 7.42 0.08 -5.93
C LEU A 50 7.11 -0.48 -4.55
N LEU A 51 6.08 -1.31 -4.43
CA LEU A 51 5.64 -1.91 -3.17
C LEU A 51 6.71 -2.81 -2.53
N SER A 52 7.48 -3.57 -3.31
CA SER A 52 8.52 -4.45 -2.78
C SER A 52 9.69 -3.72 -2.10
N ALA A 53 9.87 -2.44 -2.42
CA ALA A 53 10.90 -1.60 -1.84
C ALA A 53 10.41 -0.76 -0.65
N LEU A 54 9.12 -0.86 -0.29
CA LEU A 54 8.58 -0.19 0.88
C LEU A 54 8.97 -0.92 2.17
N ALA A 55 9.29 -0.15 3.19
CA ALA A 55 9.37 -0.65 4.56
C ALA A 55 7.97 -1.00 5.09
N ASP A 56 7.88 -1.36 6.37
CA ASP A 56 6.62 -1.64 7.05
C ASP A 56 6.19 -0.40 7.88
N PRO A 57 5.52 0.60 7.27
CA PRO A 57 5.20 1.86 7.94
C PRO A 57 4.29 1.66 9.15
N GLU A 58 3.37 0.68 9.10
CA GLU A 58 2.49 0.34 10.23
C GLU A 58 3.31 -0.05 11.48
N ARG A 59 4.35 -0.88 11.32
CA ARG A 59 5.23 -1.26 12.43
C ARG A 59 6.16 -0.14 12.88
N ILE A 60 6.59 0.72 11.95
CA ILE A 60 7.41 1.89 12.29
C ILE A 60 6.57 2.88 13.11
N ALA A 61 5.32 3.17 12.69
CA ALA A 61 4.39 4.02 13.43
C ALA A 61 4.13 3.49 14.85
N ALA A 62 3.96 2.18 15.01
CA ALA A 62 3.83 1.56 16.34
C ALA A 62 5.10 1.68 17.21
N ARG A 63 6.30 1.71 16.61
CA ARG A 63 7.55 1.99 17.33
C ARG A 63 7.70 3.47 17.69
N ILE A 64 7.25 4.37 16.82
CA ILE A 64 7.21 5.81 17.08
C ILE A 64 6.31 6.09 18.28
N SER A 65 5.08 5.56 18.30
CA SER A 65 4.14 5.76 19.40
C SER A 65 4.61 5.21 20.75
N THR A 66 5.53 4.25 20.73
CA THR A 66 6.12 3.64 21.93
C THR A 66 7.52 4.18 22.27
N PHE A 67 8.00 5.22 21.58
CA PHE A 67 9.35 5.80 21.74
C PHE A 67 10.50 4.79 21.57
N ARG A 68 10.29 3.73 20.77
CA ARG A 68 11.26 2.67 20.49
C ARG A 68 11.78 2.71 19.05
N VAL A 69 11.52 3.81 18.34
CA VAL A 69 11.96 3.98 16.96
C VAL A 69 13.47 4.15 16.89
N THR A 70 14.10 3.55 15.88
CA THR A 70 15.54 3.69 15.63
C THR A 70 15.81 4.64 14.46
N PRO A 71 17.02 5.24 14.36
CA PRO A 71 17.36 6.07 13.21
C PRO A 71 17.22 5.33 11.86
N ARG A 72 17.53 4.02 11.85
CA ARG A 72 17.34 3.18 10.67
C ARG A 72 15.87 3.05 10.26
N ASP A 73 14.95 3.02 11.23
CA ASP A 73 13.52 2.98 10.95
C ASP A 73 13.04 4.29 10.31
N LEU A 74 13.53 5.43 10.79
CA LEU A 74 13.18 6.74 10.26
C LEU A 74 13.69 6.92 8.82
N VAL A 75 14.93 6.52 8.55
CA VAL A 75 15.48 6.53 7.18
C VAL A 75 14.70 5.59 6.25
N ALA A 76 14.33 4.39 6.73
CA ALA A 76 13.51 3.47 5.95
C ALA A 76 12.11 4.02 5.68
N LEU A 77 11.53 4.75 6.63
CA LEU A 77 10.27 5.45 6.47
C LEU A 77 10.39 6.58 5.43
N ALA A 78 11.40 7.44 5.52
CA ALA A 78 11.66 8.51 4.55
C ALA A 78 11.77 7.97 3.11
N ILE A 79 12.56 6.91 2.93
CA ILE A 79 12.72 6.24 1.62
C ILE A 79 11.38 5.68 1.11
N SER A 80 10.54 5.17 2.01
CA SER A 80 9.22 4.62 1.65
C SER A 80 8.25 5.74 1.25
N LEU A 81 8.23 6.85 2.01
CA LEU A 81 7.38 8.00 1.73
C LEU A 81 7.70 8.62 0.37
N ARG A 82 8.99 8.77 0.02
CA ARG A 82 9.42 9.27 -1.30
C ARG A 82 8.96 8.43 -2.50
N ARG A 83 8.49 7.20 -2.28
CA ARG A 83 7.97 6.30 -3.33
C ARG A 83 6.45 6.39 -3.48
N ILE A 84 5.75 6.98 -2.51
CA ILE A 84 4.29 7.10 -2.54
C ILE A 84 3.79 7.94 -3.73
N PRO A 85 4.44 9.06 -4.12
CA PRO A 85 4.03 9.82 -5.31
C PRO A 85 4.01 8.96 -6.57
N SER A 86 5.08 8.21 -6.84
CA SER A 86 5.15 7.32 -8.02
C SER A 86 4.13 6.19 -7.96
N LEU A 87 3.83 5.67 -6.75
CA LEU A 87 2.78 4.66 -6.59
C LEU A 87 1.40 5.25 -6.88
N ARG A 88 1.13 6.48 -6.40
CA ARG A 88 -0.10 7.22 -6.70
C ARG A 88 -0.27 7.45 -8.20
N GLU A 89 0.79 7.86 -8.91
CA GLU A 89 0.75 8.04 -10.37
C GLU A 89 0.39 6.76 -11.12
N ILE A 90 0.87 5.60 -10.67
CA ILE A 90 0.48 4.31 -11.25
C ILE A 90 -0.98 3.99 -10.93
N LEU A 91 -1.41 4.18 -9.68
CA LEU A 91 -2.79 3.90 -9.26
C LEU A 91 -3.82 4.81 -9.96
N GLN A 92 -3.46 6.04 -10.32
CA GLN A 92 -4.30 6.96 -11.09
C GLN A 92 -4.56 6.54 -12.54
N GLN A 93 -3.78 5.58 -13.06
CA GLN A 93 -3.96 5.06 -14.42
C GLN A 93 -5.03 3.95 -14.49
N PHE A 94 -5.63 3.60 -13.36
CA PHE A 94 -6.72 2.62 -13.26
C PHE A 94 -8.07 3.33 -13.14
N GLY A 95 -9.12 2.69 -13.63
CA GLY A 95 -10.50 3.19 -13.63
C GLY A 95 -11.39 2.59 -12.55
N ALA A 96 -11.02 1.47 -11.94
CA ALA A 96 -11.82 0.83 -10.89
C ALA A 96 -11.94 1.74 -9.67
N ASP A 97 -13.17 1.92 -9.20
CA ASP A 97 -13.55 2.80 -8.09
C ASP A 97 -12.64 2.65 -6.87
N LEU A 98 -12.33 1.41 -6.47
CA LEU A 98 -11.48 1.14 -5.32
C LEU A 98 -10.05 1.64 -5.53
N LEU A 99 -9.46 1.44 -6.72
CA LEU A 99 -8.09 1.87 -7.03
C LEU A 99 -8.00 3.40 -7.09
N VAL A 100 -9.00 4.05 -7.68
CA VAL A 100 -9.11 5.52 -7.72
C VAL A 100 -9.21 6.10 -6.30
N ARG A 101 -10.03 5.49 -5.44
CA ARG A 101 -10.15 5.91 -4.03
C ARG A 101 -8.83 5.75 -3.29
N LEU A 102 -8.14 4.61 -3.47
CA LEU A 102 -6.83 4.37 -2.86
C LEU A 102 -5.78 5.38 -3.36
N ALA A 103 -5.76 5.68 -4.66
CA ALA A 103 -4.89 6.71 -5.22
C ALA A 103 -5.15 8.09 -4.60
N GLY A 104 -6.42 8.44 -4.38
CA GLY A 104 -6.82 9.67 -3.69
C GLY A 104 -6.31 9.73 -2.24
N GLN A 105 -6.29 8.60 -1.54
CA GLN A 105 -5.85 8.49 -0.15
C GLN A 105 -4.31 8.44 0.02
N CYS A 106 -3.55 8.17 -1.04
CA CYS A 106 -2.09 8.13 -1.01
C CYS A 106 -1.46 9.53 -0.91
N ASP A 107 -1.49 10.16 0.26
CA ASP A 107 -0.77 11.41 0.52
C ASP A 107 0.75 11.21 0.32
N SER A 108 1.40 12.14 -0.40
CA SER A 108 2.84 12.08 -0.65
C SER A 108 3.65 12.31 0.61
N MET A 109 3.09 13.05 1.58
CA MET A 109 3.75 13.41 2.84
C MET A 109 5.17 13.97 2.62
N ASP A 110 5.37 14.76 1.56
CA ASP A 110 6.70 15.20 1.12
C ASP A 110 7.45 15.96 2.23
N GLU A 111 6.75 16.83 2.96
CA GLU A 111 7.32 17.56 4.10
C GLU A 111 7.87 16.63 5.19
N LEU A 112 7.16 15.53 5.47
CA LEU A 112 7.62 14.52 6.44
C LEU A 112 8.79 13.72 5.89
N ALA A 113 8.77 13.41 4.59
CA ALA A 113 9.86 12.69 3.93
C ALA A 113 11.16 13.51 3.88
N ASP A 114 11.07 14.84 3.88
CA ASP A 114 12.22 15.75 3.92
C ASP A 114 12.70 16.04 5.35
N LEU A 115 11.80 15.96 6.34
CA LEU A 115 12.13 16.10 7.75
C LEU A 115 12.91 14.89 8.31
N LEU A 116 12.63 13.69 7.79
CA LEU A 116 13.20 12.40 8.24
C LEU A 116 14.53 12.05 7.55
#